data_AF-A0A1V5TTG5-F1
#
_entry.id   AF-A0A1V5TTG5-F1
#
_cell.length_a   1.000
_cell.length_b   1.000
_cell.length_c   1.000
_cell.angle_alpha   90.00
_cell.angle_beta   90.00
_cell.angle_gamma   90.00
#
_symmetry.space_group_name_H-M   'P 1'
#
loop_
_entity.id
_entity.type
_entity.pdbx_description
1 polymer ?
#
loop_
_entity_poly.entity_id
_entity_poly.type
_entity_poly.pdbx_seq_one_letter_code
_entity_poly.pdbx_strand_id
1 'polypeptide(L)'
;MNKNIFTYLLPFLIFISCASKDEKLQNYKNYVQEISTAIKYEDGFNTIKVIKEKRSIFRSYFLNDELVFINEDMNIGNWGTAANGYYYKNNELIYYTENSIFRIIDSTKKMDKYHIKGSVYFDGSEILEAERTKSNGSIEYTQEDVKEIIEHSILLRELAKKNRPRKSE
;
A
#
# COMPACT_ATOMS: atom_id res chain seq x y z
N MET A 1 54.36 -11.25 -42.30
CA MET A 1 54.46 -9.83 -41.89
C MET A 1 53.06 -9.32 -41.59
N ASN A 2 52.85 -8.99 -40.32
CA ASN A 2 51.77 -8.25 -39.65
C ASN A 2 50.32 -8.48 -40.09
N LYS A 3 49.68 -9.38 -39.33
CA LYS A 3 48.25 -9.38 -39.04
C LYS A 3 47.93 -8.37 -37.93
N ASN A 4 46.66 -7.94 -37.94
CA ASN A 4 45.83 -7.49 -36.82
C ASN A 4 45.33 -6.04 -36.91
N ILE A 5 44.14 -6.02 -37.50
CA ILE A 5 43.13 -5.00 -37.68
C ILE A 5 42.41 -4.74 -36.35
N PHE A 6 42.24 -3.44 -36.07
CA PHE A 6 41.16 -2.77 -35.35
C PHE A 6 40.63 -3.36 -34.02
N THR A 7 41.07 -2.66 -32.96
CA THR A 7 40.31 -2.21 -31.80
C THR A 7 38.78 -2.21 -31.98
N TYR A 8 38.08 -3.04 -31.20
CA TYR A 8 36.69 -2.80 -30.80
C TYR A 8 36.62 -2.87 -29.28
N LEU A 9 36.85 -1.72 -28.64
CA LEU A 9 36.48 -1.49 -27.26
C LEU A 9 35.01 -1.08 -27.29
N LEU A 10 34.11 -2.06 -27.15
CA LEU A 10 32.68 -1.83 -27.05
C LEU A 10 32.42 -1.13 -25.71
N PRO A 11 31.94 0.13 -25.68
CA PRO A 11 31.49 0.70 -24.42
C PRO A 11 30.19 -0.04 -24.06
N PHE A 12 30.26 -0.81 -22.98
CA PHE A 12 29.11 -1.37 -22.31
C PHE A 12 28.30 -0.18 -21.79
N LEU A 13 27.40 0.35 -22.62
CA LEU A 13 26.38 1.30 -22.21
C LEU A 13 25.44 0.52 -21.27
N ILE A 14 25.74 0.60 -19.98
CA ILE A 14 24.82 0.18 -18.94
C ILE A 14 23.65 1.17 -19.01
N PHE A 15 22.63 0.84 -19.80
CA PHE A 15 21.30 1.43 -19.66
C PHE A 15 20.72 0.91 -18.35
N ILE A 16 21.21 1.43 -17.22
CA ILE A 16 20.46 1.34 -15.97
C ILE A 16 19.24 2.21 -16.23
N SER A 17 18.13 1.56 -16.58
CA SER A 17 16.82 2.17 -16.65
C SER A 17 16.50 2.72 -15.25
N CYS A 18 16.88 3.98 -15.00
CA CYS A 18 16.14 4.82 -14.10
C CYS A 18 14.84 5.14 -14.83
N ALA A 19 13.83 4.26 -14.73
CA ALA A 19 12.47 4.63 -15.08
C ALA A 19 12.18 5.97 -14.41
N SER A 20 11.72 6.95 -15.19
CA SER A 20 11.44 8.27 -14.62
C SER A 20 10.36 8.14 -13.54
N LYS A 21 10.34 9.06 -12.58
CA LYS A 21 9.32 9.09 -11.53
C LYS A 21 7.90 8.96 -12.10
N ASP A 22 7.64 9.65 -13.21
CA ASP A 22 6.35 9.65 -13.91
C ASP A 22 6.05 8.30 -14.58
N GLU A 23 7.05 7.68 -15.21
CA GLU A 23 6.90 6.35 -15.81
C GLU A 23 6.58 5.30 -14.73
N LYS A 24 7.30 5.35 -13.59
CA LYS A 24 7.04 4.46 -12.46
C LYS A 24 5.65 4.68 -11.87
N LEU A 25 5.24 5.93 -11.65
CA LEU A 25 3.90 6.27 -11.17
C LEU A 25 2.82 5.74 -12.11
N GLN A 26 2.97 5.94 -13.42
CA GLN A 26 1.99 5.46 -14.40
C GLN A 26 1.94 3.93 -14.42
N ASN A 27 3.08 3.24 -14.30
CA ASN A 27 3.14 1.79 -14.20
C ASN A 27 2.42 1.26 -12.95
N TYR A 28 2.52 1.94 -11.81
CA TYR A 28 1.78 1.56 -10.60
C TYR A 28 0.28 1.84 -10.72
N LYS A 29 -0.13 2.97 -11.32
CA LYS A 29 -1.55 3.25 -11.60
C LYS A 29 -2.18 2.17 -12.49
N ASN A 30 -1.49 1.80 -13.57
CA ASN A 30 -1.94 0.74 -14.49
C ASN A 30 -2.08 -0.60 -13.76
N TYR A 31 -1.08 -0.96 -12.95
CA TYR A 31 -1.12 -2.20 -12.17
C TYR A 31 -2.25 -2.21 -11.12
N VAL A 32 -2.46 -1.12 -10.38
CA VAL A 32 -3.58 -1.01 -9.43
C VAL A 32 -4.93 -1.20 -10.13
N GLN A 33 -5.10 -0.61 -11.32
CA GLN A 33 -6.31 -0.78 -12.12
C GLN A 33 -6.51 -2.23 -12.59
N GLU A 34 -5.44 -2.88 -13.04
CA GLU A 34 -5.44 -4.29 -13.43
C GLU A 34 -5.87 -5.19 -12.26
N ILE A 35 -5.23 -5.04 -11.09
CA ILE A 35 -5.59 -5.79 -9.88
C ILE A 35 -7.04 -5.54 -9.48
N SER A 36 -7.48 -4.28 -9.46
CA SER A 36 -8.85 -3.91 -9.10
C SER A 36 -9.91 -4.54 -10.03
N THR A 37 -9.53 -4.83 -11.28
CA THR A 37 -10.40 -5.49 -12.26
C THR A 37 -10.34 -7.02 -12.14
N ALA A 38 -9.17 -7.56 -11.79
CA ALA A 38 -8.94 -9.00 -11.70
C ALA A 38 -9.48 -9.63 -10.41
N ILE A 39 -9.40 -8.92 -9.27
CA ILE A 39 -9.83 -9.45 -7.99
C ILE A 39 -11.36 -9.57 -7.94
N LYS A 40 -11.84 -10.73 -7.47
CA LYS A 40 -13.23 -10.91 -7.10
C LYS A 40 -13.35 -11.00 -5.60
N TYR A 41 -14.48 -10.55 -5.05
CA TYR A 41 -14.67 -10.49 -3.61
C TYR A 41 -14.48 -11.87 -2.95
N GLU A 42 -15.03 -12.91 -3.58
CA GLU A 42 -15.00 -14.31 -3.16
C GLU A 42 -13.60 -14.94 -3.09
N ASP A 43 -12.62 -14.40 -3.83
CA ASP A 43 -11.25 -14.95 -3.86
C ASP A 43 -10.45 -14.56 -2.60
N GLY A 44 -10.92 -13.54 -1.88
CA GLY A 44 -10.27 -13.05 -0.68
C GLY A 44 -10.62 -13.87 0.56
N PHE A 45 -9.66 -14.03 1.47
CA PHE A 45 -9.89 -14.64 2.78
C PHE A 45 -9.61 -13.66 3.92
N ASN A 46 -10.34 -13.81 5.02
CA ASN A 46 -10.26 -12.90 6.15
C ASN A 46 -9.22 -13.37 7.18
N THR A 47 -8.49 -12.42 7.74
CA THR A 47 -7.64 -12.59 8.94
C THR A 47 -8.07 -11.55 9.98
N ILE A 48 -8.05 -11.95 11.25
CA ILE A 48 -8.39 -11.06 12.37
C ILE A 48 -7.12 -10.77 13.17
N LYS A 49 -6.90 -9.49 13.47
CA LYS A 49 -5.81 -8.98 14.28
C LYS A 49 -6.38 -8.09 15.38
N VAL A 50 -5.98 -8.32 16.63
CA VAL A 50 -6.39 -7.49 17.77
C VAL A 50 -5.15 -6.97 18.48
N ILE A 51 -5.02 -5.65 18.62
CA ILE A 51 -3.97 -4.98 19.39
C ILE A 51 -4.63 -3.96 20.30
N LYS A 52 -4.64 -4.22 21.61
CA LYS A 52 -5.32 -3.38 22.61
C LYS A 52 -6.80 -3.18 22.19
N GLU A 53 -7.25 -1.94 22.08
CA GLU A 53 -8.61 -1.57 21.66
C GLU A 53 -8.81 -1.60 20.13
N LYS A 54 -7.73 -1.79 19.35
CA LYS A 54 -7.80 -1.85 17.89
C LYS A 54 -8.12 -3.27 17.45
N ARG A 55 -9.26 -3.43 16.79
CA ARG A 55 -9.65 -4.67 16.12
C ARG A 55 -9.62 -4.47 14.62
N SER A 56 -8.73 -5.15 13.95
CA SER A 56 -8.56 -5.16 12.51
C SER A 56 -9.08 -6.50 11.95
N ILE A 57 -9.96 -6.41 10.96
CA ILE A 57 -10.38 -7.53 10.13
C ILE A 57 -9.93 -7.16 8.73
N PHE A 58 -9.05 -7.96 8.15
CA PHE A 58 -8.56 -7.67 6.82
C PHE A 58 -8.73 -8.87 5.90
N ARG A 59 -9.14 -8.58 4.66
CA ARG A 59 -9.29 -9.55 3.60
C ARG A 59 -8.09 -9.46 2.66
N SER A 60 -7.42 -10.58 2.44
CA SER A 60 -6.22 -10.66 1.61
C SER A 60 -6.51 -11.37 0.29
N TYR A 61 -5.95 -10.84 -0.80
CA TYR A 61 -6.17 -11.32 -2.16
C TYR A 61 -4.85 -11.74 -2.79
N PHE A 62 -4.85 -12.92 -3.40
CA PHE A 62 -3.67 -13.50 -4.04
C PHE A 62 -3.96 -13.80 -5.51
N LEU A 63 -3.05 -13.38 -6.40
CA LEU A 63 -3.06 -13.75 -7.82
C LEU A 63 -1.77 -14.48 -8.13
N ASN A 64 -1.85 -15.63 -8.81
CA ASN A 64 -0.68 -16.45 -9.15
C ASN A 64 0.26 -16.71 -7.95
N ASP A 65 -0.34 -16.98 -6.79
CA ASP A 65 0.35 -17.20 -5.51
C ASP A 65 1.06 -15.98 -4.89
N GLU A 66 0.95 -14.80 -5.50
CA GLU A 66 1.45 -13.53 -4.96
C GLU A 66 0.36 -12.74 -4.24
N LEU A 67 0.68 -12.13 -3.09
CA LEU A 67 -0.24 -11.19 -2.43
C LEU A 67 -0.26 -9.89 -3.23
N VAL A 68 -1.44 -9.46 -3.68
CA VAL A 68 -1.61 -8.25 -4.49
C VAL A 68 -2.41 -7.15 -3.80
N PHE A 69 -3.31 -7.52 -2.89
CA PHE A 69 -4.18 -6.55 -2.25
C PHE A 69 -4.61 -7.01 -0.84
N ILE A 70 -4.72 -6.05 0.08
CA ILE A 70 -5.39 -6.21 1.37
C ILE A 70 -6.41 -5.09 1.53
N ASN A 71 -7.65 -5.46 1.88
CA ASN A 71 -8.67 -4.54 2.36
C ASN A 71 -8.84 -4.72 3.87
N GLU A 72 -8.55 -3.70 4.66
CA GLU A 72 -8.63 -3.73 6.13
C GLU A 72 -9.79 -2.86 6.62
N ASP A 73 -10.68 -3.46 7.41
CA ASP A 73 -11.63 -2.76 8.26
C ASP A 73 -11.14 -2.78 9.71
N MET A 74 -10.86 -1.60 10.26
CA MET A 74 -10.38 -1.43 11.62
C MET A 74 -11.39 -0.67 12.48
N ASN A 75 -11.68 -1.23 13.65
CA ASN A 75 -12.40 -0.55 14.73
C ASN A 75 -11.41 -0.13 15.83
N ILE A 76 -11.53 1.10 16.31
CA ILE A 76 -10.67 1.71 17.34
C ILE A 76 -11.55 2.00 18.57
N GLY A 77 -11.99 0.94 19.25
CA GLY A 77 -12.93 1.05 20.37
C GLY A 77 -14.12 1.98 20.07
N ASN A 78 -14.38 2.92 20.99
CA ASN A 78 -15.42 3.93 20.80
C ASN A 78 -14.93 5.18 20.01
N TRP A 79 -13.64 5.23 19.67
CA TRP A 79 -12.95 6.42 19.18
C TRP A 79 -12.93 6.54 17.66
N GLY A 80 -13.13 5.45 16.91
CA GLY A 80 -13.16 5.56 15.46
C GLY A 80 -13.21 4.25 14.71
N THR A 81 -13.23 4.40 13.39
CA THR A 81 -13.17 3.32 12.41
C THR A 81 -12.28 3.75 11.24
N ALA A 82 -11.59 2.80 10.62
CA ALA A 82 -10.81 3.02 9.41
C ALA A 82 -11.10 1.90 8.41
N ALA A 83 -11.21 2.25 7.13
CA ALA A 83 -11.20 1.32 6.02
C ALA A 83 -9.97 1.65 5.16
N ASN A 84 -9.03 0.72 5.07
CA ASN A 84 -7.73 0.92 4.46
C ASN A 84 -7.48 -0.09 3.33
N GLY A 85 -6.97 0.38 2.21
CA GLY A 85 -6.54 -0.47 1.09
C GLY A 85 -5.02 -0.49 0.97
N TYR A 86 -4.43 -1.67 0.78
CA TYR A 86 -3.00 -1.86 0.60
C TYR A 86 -2.74 -2.68 -0.67
N TYR A 87 -2.12 -2.08 -1.68
CA TYR A 87 -1.76 -2.75 -2.93
C TYR A 87 -0.27 -3.07 -2.95
N TYR A 88 0.04 -4.30 -3.32
CA TYR A 88 1.39 -4.83 -3.29
C TYR A 88 1.85 -5.23 -4.69
N LYS A 89 3.12 -4.97 -5.00
CA LYS A 89 3.81 -5.50 -6.18
C LYS A 89 5.19 -5.97 -5.75
N ASN A 90 5.60 -7.18 -6.14
CA ASN A 90 6.88 -7.76 -5.73
C ASN A 90 7.10 -7.77 -4.20
N ASN A 91 6.03 -8.00 -3.44
CA ASN A 91 5.97 -7.89 -1.97
C ASN A 91 6.12 -6.46 -1.40
N GLU A 92 6.29 -5.42 -2.21
CA GLU A 92 6.39 -4.04 -1.73
C GLU A 92 5.04 -3.34 -1.80
N LEU A 93 4.74 -2.48 -0.82
CA LEU A 93 3.58 -1.60 -0.87
C LEU A 93 3.82 -0.53 -1.93
N ILE A 94 2.91 -0.44 -2.91
CA ILE A 94 3.01 0.55 -3.99
C ILE A 94 1.89 1.58 -3.96
N TYR A 95 0.77 1.26 -3.31
CA TYR A 95 -0.38 2.15 -3.20
C TYR A 95 -1.18 1.87 -1.94
N TYR A 96 -1.53 2.93 -1.23
CA TYR A 96 -2.34 2.90 -0.03
C TYR A 96 -3.54 3.82 -0.17
N THR A 97 -4.68 3.40 0.37
CA THR A 97 -5.85 4.25 0.56
C THR A 97 -6.30 4.22 2.01
N GLU A 98 -6.81 5.34 2.50
CA GLU A 98 -7.42 5.44 3.82
C GLU A 98 -8.77 6.13 3.77
N ASN A 99 -9.65 5.66 4.64
CA ASN A 99 -10.95 6.25 4.88
C ASN A 99 -11.30 6.06 6.35
N SER A 100 -10.99 7.05 7.18
CA SER A 100 -11.08 6.97 8.63
C SER A 100 -12.02 8.00 9.22
N ILE A 101 -12.83 7.59 10.19
CA ILE A 101 -13.69 8.47 10.99
C ILE A 101 -13.22 8.37 12.44
N PHE A 102 -12.89 9.52 13.02
CA PHE A 102 -12.45 9.62 14.40
C PHE A 102 -13.39 10.50 15.21
N ARG A 103 -13.47 10.21 16.51
CA ARG A 103 -14.18 10.99 17.52
C ARG A 103 -13.14 11.50 18.51
N ILE A 104 -13.08 12.82 18.72
CA ILE A 104 -12.25 13.45 19.75
C ILE A 104 -13.19 14.18 20.70
N ILE A 105 -12.86 14.12 22.00
CA ILE A 105 -13.48 14.97 23.01
C ILE A 105 -12.54 16.16 23.20
N ASP A 106 -13.01 17.35 22.89
CA ASP A 106 -12.23 18.57 23.04
C ASP A 106 -12.10 18.99 24.53
N SER A 107 -11.35 20.06 24.79
CA SER A 107 -11.19 20.62 26.14
C SER A 107 -12.51 21.15 26.74
N THR A 108 -13.55 21.33 25.92
CA THR A 108 -14.89 21.77 26.33
C THR A 108 -15.87 20.62 26.55
N LYS A 109 -15.39 19.36 26.48
CA LYS A 109 -16.18 18.11 26.55
C LYS A 109 -17.16 17.91 25.39
N LYS A 110 -17.00 18.65 24.30
CA LYS A 110 -17.75 18.42 23.06
C LYS A 110 -17.09 17.30 22.26
N MET A 111 -17.92 16.44 21.68
CA MET A 111 -17.45 15.38 20.80
C MET A 111 -17.41 15.89 19.37
N ASP A 112 -16.20 16.08 18.85
CA ASP A 112 -15.95 16.39 17.45
C ASP A 112 -15.72 15.12 16.65
N LYS A 113 -16.11 15.17 15.38
CA LYS A 113 -15.86 14.12 14.40
C LYS A 113 -15.05 14.68 13.25
N TYR A 114 -13.99 13.98 12.87
CA TYR A 114 -13.27 14.30 11.64
C TYR A 114 -13.13 13.06 10.77
N HIS A 115 -13.18 13.34 9.48
CA HIS A 115 -13.05 12.35 8.42
C HIS A 115 -11.68 12.52 7.78
N ILE A 116 -10.83 11.50 7.80
CA ILE A 116 -9.61 11.47 6.99
C ILE A 116 -9.87 10.61 5.78
N LYS A 117 -9.59 11.14 4.59
CA LYS A 117 -9.53 10.38 3.34
C LYS A 117 -8.20 10.63 2.68
N GLY A 118 -7.59 9.60 2.14
CA GLY A 118 -6.35 9.79 1.43
C GLY A 118 -5.98 8.62 0.54
N SER A 119 -5.03 8.90 -0.34
CA SER A 119 -4.40 7.96 -1.24
C SER A 119 -2.95 8.35 -1.43
N VAL A 120 -2.05 7.37 -1.58
CA VAL A 120 -0.63 7.63 -1.79
C VAL A 120 0.03 6.48 -2.54
N TYR A 121 0.75 6.82 -3.60
CA TYR A 121 1.64 5.93 -4.35
C TYR A 121 3.06 6.04 -3.81
N PHE A 122 3.72 4.89 -3.64
CA PHE A 122 5.06 4.79 -3.07
C PHE A 122 6.06 4.15 -4.02
N ASP A 123 7.32 4.54 -3.89
CA ASP A 123 8.48 3.77 -4.35
C ASP A 123 9.43 3.54 -3.17
N GLY A 124 9.31 2.37 -2.53
CA GLY A 124 9.90 2.15 -1.22
C GLY A 124 9.30 3.11 -0.18
N SER A 125 10.12 4.03 0.34
CA SER A 125 9.67 5.10 1.24
C SER A 125 9.44 6.44 0.56
N GLU A 126 9.72 6.57 -0.74
CA GLU A 126 9.46 7.80 -1.48
C GLU A 126 7.99 7.92 -1.85
N ILE A 127 7.39 9.10 -1.66
CA ILE A 127 6.06 9.43 -2.19
C ILE A 127 6.19 9.80 -3.67
N LEU A 128 5.50 9.05 -4.53
CA LEU A 128 5.37 9.36 -5.94
C LEU A 128 4.27 10.39 -6.19
N GLU A 129 3.10 10.17 -5.58
CA GLU A 129 1.91 11.01 -5.66
C GLU A 129 1.06 10.77 -4.41
N ALA A 130 0.45 11.80 -3.85
CA ALA A 130 -0.43 11.66 -2.70
C ALA A 130 -1.55 12.72 -2.68
N GLU A 131 -2.70 12.34 -2.16
CA GLU A 131 -3.80 13.23 -1.81
C GLU A 131 -4.28 12.84 -0.41
N ARG A 132 -4.50 13.84 0.46
CA ARG A 132 -5.05 13.59 1.80
C ARG A 132 -5.90 14.77 2.25
N THR A 133 -7.05 14.46 2.84
CA THR A 133 -7.99 15.45 3.36
C THR A 133 -8.38 15.11 4.78
N LYS A 134 -8.60 16.14 5.60
CA LYS A 134 -9.16 16.06 6.94
C LYS A 134 -10.39 16.95 7.02
N SER A 135 -11.55 16.32 7.14
CA SER A 135 -12.87 16.93 7.01
C SER A 135 -13.03 17.63 5.66
N ASN A 136 -12.78 18.95 5.59
CA ASN A 136 -12.90 19.75 4.37
C ASN A 136 -11.60 20.43 3.95
N GLY A 137 -10.48 20.16 4.64
CA GLY A 137 -9.17 20.76 4.32
C GLY A 137 -8.18 19.72 3.82
N SER A 138 -7.29 20.13 2.91
CA SER A 138 -6.16 19.32 2.48
C SER A 138 -5.08 19.28 3.57
N ILE A 139 -4.49 18.11 3.77
CA ILE A 139 -3.34 17.88 4.64
C ILE A 139 -2.30 17.05 3.88
N GLU A 140 -1.07 17.01 4.36
CA GLU A 140 -0.01 16.22 3.74
C GLU A 140 0.28 14.96 4.56
N TYR A 141 0.84 13.94 3.91
CA TYR A 141 1.47 12.83 4.61
C TYR A 141 2.83 13.27 5.14
N THR A 142 3.04 13.13 6.44
CA THR A 142 4.36 13.31 7.05
C THR A 142 5.23 12.08 6.82
N GLN A 143 6.54 12.19 7.05
CA GLN A 143 7.43 11.03 6.99
C GLN A 143 7.10 9.97 8.04
N GLU A 144 6.57 10.37 9.20
CA GLU A 144 6.11 9.41 10.21
C GLU A 144 4.86 8.68 9.73
N ASP A 145 3.90 9.36 9.09
CA ASP A 145 2.73 8.70 8.49
C ASP A 145 3.17 7.63 7.48
N VAL A 146 4.09 7.97 6.57
CA VAL A 146 4.61 7.04 5.55
C VAL A 146 5.23 5.80 6.20
N LYS A 147 6.07 6.02 7.21
CA LYS A 147 6.72 4.94 7.95
C LYS A 147 5.70 4.04 8.63
N GLU A 148 4.73 4.60 9.36
CA GLU A 148 3.68 3.83 10.03
C GLU A 148 2.84 3.01 9.04
N ILE A 149 2.50 3.59 7.88
CA ILE A 149 1.77 2.90 6.81
C ILE A 149 2.57 1.70 6.30
N ILE A 150 3.85 1.91 5.97
CA ILE A 150 4.72 0.85 5.44
C ILE A 150 4.91 -0.26 6.48
N GLU A 151 5.25 0.08 7.72
CA GLU A 151 5.48 -0.90 8.80
C GLU A 151 4.22 -1.73 9.08
N HIS A 152 3.05 -1.10 9.16
CA HIS A 152 1.80 -1.82 9.34
C HIS A 152 1.45 -2.67 8.11
N SER A 153 1.71 -2.19 6.89
CA SER A 153 1.49 -2.97 5.66
C SER A 153 2.35 -4.24 5.61
N ILE A 154 3.59 -4.18 6.12
CA ILE A 154 4.48 -5.34 6.23
C ILE A 154 3.89 -6.35 7.21
N LEU A 155 3.44 -5.89 8.39
CA LEU A 155 2.80 -6.75 9.37
C LEU A 155 1.55 -7.46 8.79
N LEU A 156 0.69 -6.72 8.08
CA LEU A 156 -0.49 -7.30 7.43
C LEU A 156 -0.11 -8.33 6.37
N ARG A 157 0.90 -8.04 5.54
CA ARG A 157 1.42 -8.98 4.53
C ARG A 157 1.93 -10.27 5.16
N GLU A 158 2.72 -10.19 6.22
CA GLU A 158 3.24 -11.39 6.89
C GLU A 158 2.12 -12.23 7.51
N LEU A 159 1.13 -11.58 8.12
CA LEU A 159 -0.05 -12.27 8.66
C LEU A 159 -0.90 -12.90 7.54
N ALA A 160 -1.09 -12.22 6.41
CA ALA A 160 -1.80 -12.74 5.26
C ALA A 160 -1.14 -14.00 4.72
N LYS A 161 0.18 -13.97 4.51
CA LYS A 161 0.95 -15.13 4.03
C LYS A 161 0.89 -16.29 5.01
N LYS A 162 1.07 -16.03 6.31
CA LYS A 162 1.04 -17.05 7.36
C LYS A 162 -0.33 -17.73 7.48
N ASN A 163 -1.41 -16.98 7.31
CA ASN A 163 -2.78 -17.49 7.46
C ASN A 163 -3.43 -17.89 6.13
N ARG A 164 -2.67 -17.88 5.03
CA ARG A 164 -3.19 -18.29 3.72
C ARG A 164 -3.70 -19.73 3.80
N PRO A 165 -4.98 -19.99 3.44
CA PRO A 165 -5.48 -21.35 3.38
C PRO A 165 -4.61 -22.20 2.45
N ARG A 166 -4.25 -23.40 2.90
CA ARG A 166 -3.57 -24.37 2.02
C ARG A 166 -4.54 -24.71 0.89
N LYS A 167 -4.08 -24.71 -0.36
CA LYS A 167 -4.86 -25.26 -1.48
C LYS A 167 -5.16 -26.72 -1.10
N SER A 168 -6.44 -27.07 -1.01
CA SER A 168 -6.82 -28.48 -1.00
C SER A 168 -6.48 -29.03 -2.38
N GLU A 169 -5.48 -29.90 -2.44
CA GLU A 169 -5.15 -30.68 -3.65
C GLU A 169 -6.29 -31.61 -4.05
#